data_AF-A0A8T7J384-F1
#
_entry.id   AF-A0A8T7J384-F1
#
_cell.length_a   1.000
_cell.length_b   1.000
_cell.length_c   1.000
_cell.angle_alpha   90.00
_cell.angle_beta   90.00
_cell.angle_gamma   90.00
#
_symmetry.space_group_name_H-M   'P 1'
#
loop_
_entity.id
_entity.type
_entity.pdbx_description
1 polymer ?
#
loop_
_entity_poly.entity_id
_entity_poly.type
_entity_poly.pdbx_seq_one_letter_code
_entity_poly.pdbx_strand_id
1 'polypeptide(L)'
;MNFLTKSITATVLTLTTIGAVNAAPRVIAADNYITSKICAAASGSSSVKLHKVIKDAGLTKQYVVDNVQCNDQNIVSFVSEYGENAEKMVDKLTQGKYKTQVKVTDLASN
;
A
#
# COMPACT_ATOMS: atom_id res chain seq x y z
N MET A 1 -5.25 -14.03 -67.67
CA MET A 1 -5.74 -12.96 -66.78
C MET A 1 -6.85 -13.52 -65.92
N ASN A 2 -6.88 -13.50 -64.58
CA ASN A 2 -5.93 -13.14 -63.52
C ASN A 2 -6.25 -14.07 -62.33
N PHE A 3 -5.21 -14.56 -61.67
CA PHE A 3 -5.28 -15.27 -60.39
C PHE A 3 -5.88 -14.35 -59.31
N LEU A 4 -7.03 -14.70 -58.75
CA LEU A 4 -7.53 -14.07 -57.52
C LEU A 4 -7.01 -14.87 -56.32
N THR A 5 -5.72 -14.72 -56.07
CA THR A 5 -5.06 -15.15 -54.84
C THR A 5 -5.66 -14.37 -53.68
N LYS A 6 -6.55 -15.00 -52.89
CA LYS A 6 -7.06 -14.42 -51.64
C LYS A 6 -5.92 -14.40 -50.62
N SER A 7 -5.22 -13.29 -50.52
CA SER A 7 -4.18 -13.06 -49.52
C SER A 7 -4.79 -13.16 -48.12
N ILE A 8 -4.41 -14.18 -47.36
CA ILE A 8 -4.68 -14.26 -45.93
C ILE A 8 -3.71 -13.27 -45.27
N THR A 9 -4.19 -12.07 -45.01
CA THR A 9 -3.42 -11.06 -44.26
C THR A 9 -3.34 -11.54 -42.81
N ALA A 10 -2.22 -12.18 -42.44
CA ALA A 10 -1.88 -12.44 -41.06
C ALA A 10 -1.45 -11.12 -40.42
N THR A 11 -2.33 -10.49 -39.65
CA THR A 11 -2.00 -9.33 -38.82
C THR A 11 -1.07 -9.80 -37.70
N VAL A 12 0.22 -9.56 -37.85
CA VAL A 12 1.19 -9.79 -36.76
C VAL A 12 0.89 -8.76 -35.68
N LEU A 13 0.23 -9.20 -34.61
CA LEU A 13 0.02 -8.40 -33.40
C LEU A 13 1.36 -8.34 -32.66
N THR A 14 2.17 -7.33 -32.95
CA THR A 14 3.36 -7.04 -32.16
C THR A 14 2.91 -6.50 -30.81
N LEU A 15 2.90 -7.35 -29.78
CA LEU A 15 2.84 -6.90 -28.39
C LEU A 15 4.16 -6.20 -28.08
N THR A 16 4.18 -4.87 -28.14
CA THR A 16 5.20 -4.11 -27.44
C THR A 16 4.97 -4.37 -25.95
N THR A 17 5.86 -5.13 -25.33
CA THR A 17 5.89 -5.21 -23.87
C THR A 17 6.22 -3.82 -23.37
N ILE A 18 5.20 -3.08 -22.94
CA ILE A 18 5.39 -1.89 -22.12
C ILE A 18 6.15 -2.42 -20.91
N GLY A 19 7.44 -2.09 -20.82
CA GLY A 19 8.22 -2.44 -19.64
C GLY A 19 7.42 -1.95 -18.44
N ALA A 20 7.05 -2.88 -17.56
CA ALA A 20 6.43 -2.53 -16.30
C ALA A 20 7.44 -1.64 -15.57
N VAL A 21 7.26 -0.33 -15.68
CA VAL A 21 7.79 0.57 -14.68
C VAL A 21 7.10 0.11 -13.42
N ASN A 22 7.86 -0.53 -12.54
CA ASN A 22 7.46 -0.82 -11.17
C ASN A 22 7.27 0.54 -10.48
N ALA A 23 6.20 1.26 -10.82
CA ALA A 23 5.64 2.23 -9.92
C ALA A 23 5.04 1.37 -8.82
N ALA A 24 5.78 1.22 -7.71
CA ALA A 24 5.22 0.74 -6.46
C ALA A 24 3.83 1.38 -6.33
N PRO A 25 2.77 0.58 -6.12
CA PRO A 25 1.40 1.05 -6.22
C PRO A 25 1.29 2.37 -5.47
N ARG A 26 1.14 3.48 -6.22
CA ARG A 26 0.89 4.77 -5.57
C ARG A 26 -0.50 4.62 -5.00
N VAL A 27 -0.56 4.47 -3.69
CA VAL A 27 -1.78 4.56 -2.90
C VAL A 27 -2.38 5.93 -3.21
N ILE A 28 -3.36 5.97 -4.12
CA ILE A 28 -4.14 7.17 -4.41
C ILE A 28 -5.18 7.24 -3.29
N ALA A 29 -5.06 8.27 -2.46
CA ALA A 29 -6.00 8.57 -1.39
C ALA A 29 -7.41 8.73 -1.97
N ALA A 30 -8.28 7.74 -1.71
CA ALA A 30 -9.62 7.70 -2.28
C ALA A 30 -10.55 8.81 -1.75
N ASP A 31 -10.24 9.44 -0.61
CA ASP A 31 -11.08 10.50 -0.06
C ASP A 31 -10.29 11.56 0.71
N ASN A 32 -10.82 12.78 0.77
CA ASN A 32 -10.32 13.93 1.55
C ASN A 32 -10.33 13.71 3.09
N TYR A 33 -10.51 12.48 3.54
CA TYR A 33 -10.58 12.09 4.93
C TYR A 33 -9.16 11.92 5.49
N ILE A 34 -8.89 12.50 6.64
CA ILE A 34 -7.62 12.44 7.39
C ILE A 34 -6.95 11.05 7.35
N THR A 35 -7.74 9.98 7.39
CA THR A 35 -7.34 8.58 7.28
C THR A 35 -6.45 8.30 6.05
N SER A 36 -6.77 8.84 4.87
CA SER A 36 -5.98 8.57 3.67
C SER A 36 -4.58 9.20 3.72
N LYS A 37 -4.44 10.38 4.35
CA LYS A 37 -3.13 10.99 4.62
C LYS A 37 -2.31 10.16 5.60
N ILE A 38 -2.98 9.56 6.58
CA ILE A 38 -2.36 8.64 7.54
C ILE A 38 -1.88 7.37 6.81
N CYS A 39 -2.71 6.75 5.98
CA CYS A 39 -2.34 5.56 5.19
C CYS A 39 -1.18 5.84 4.22
N ALA A 40 -1.19 6.98 3.52
CA ALA A 40 -0.09 7.36 2.64
C ALA A 40 1.22 7.64 3.41
N ALA A 41 1.14 8.14 4.65
CA ALA A 41 2.32 8.30 5.50
C ALA A 41 2.80 6.96 6.08
N ALA A 42 1.88 6.04 6.35
CA ALA A 42 2.13 4.71 6.90
C ALA A 42 2.82 3.77 5.90
N SER A 43 2.62 3.95 4.59
CA SER A 43 3.34 3.20 3.55
C SER A 43 4.74 3.77 3.24
N GLY A 44 5.16 4.85 3.91
CA GLY A 44 6.46 5.47 3.67
C GLY A 44 7.60 4.88 4.51
N SER A 45 8.71 5.59 4.61
CA SER A 45 9.88 5.20 5.44
C SER A 45 10.04 6.01 6.73
N SER A 46 9.27 7.09 6.92
CA SER A 46 9.52 8.07 7.99
C SER A 46 8.47 7.98 9.11
N SER A 47 8.87 7.35 10.23
CA SER A 47 8.05 7.29 11.45
C SER A 47 7.79 8.67 12.06
N VAL A 48 8.69 9.64 11.83
CA VAL A 48 8.51 11.04 12.23
C VAL A 48 7.40 11.70 11.41
N LYS A 49 7.39 11.48 10.09
CA LYS A 49 6.33 12.00 9.20
C LYS A 49 4.98 11.40 9.56
N LEU A 50 4.90 10.09 9.79
CA LEU A 50 3.70 9.41 10.25
C LEU A 50 3.19 10.01 11.57
N HIS A 51 4.08 10.17 12.55
CA HIS A 51 3.72 10.78 13.84
C HIS A 51 3.21 12.22 13.69
N LYS A 52 3.84 13.01 12.82
CA LYS A 52 3.41 14.38 12.53
C LYS A 52 2.01 14.41 11.92
N VAL A 53 1.73 13.58 10.91
CA VAL A 53 0.40 13.51 10.28
C VAL A 53 -0.68 13.15 11.29
N ILE A 54 -0.42 12.19 12.17
CA ILE A 54 -1.33 11.80 13.25
C ILE A 54 -1.60 12.97 14.20
N LYS A 55 -0.54 13.70 14.60
CA LYS A 55 -0.66 14.87 15.49
C LYS A 55 -1.38 16.04 14.84
N ASP A 56 -1.05 16.36 13.59
CA ASP A 56 -1.67 17.44 12.83
C ASP A 56 -3.17 17.16 12.59
N ALA A 57 -3.56 15.89 12.57
CA ALA A 57 -4.95 15.44 12.54
C ALA A 57 -5.68 15.52 13.90
N GLY A 58 -4.99 15.88 14.99
CA GLY A 58 -5.57 15.91 16.34
C GLY A 58 -5.86 14.52 16.92
N LEU A 59 -5.31 13.45 16.33
CA LEU A 59 -5.56 12.07 16.76
C LEU A 59 -4.45 11.57 17.70
N THR A 60 -4.81 10.62 18.55
CA THR A 60 -3.82 9.85 19.32
C THR A 60 -3.34 8.66 18.50
N LYS A 61 -2.13 8.18 18.81
CA LYS A 61 -1.61 6.97 18.17
C LYS A 61 -2.47 5.74 18.48
N GLN A 62 -2.99 5.65 19.70
CA GLN A 62 -3.90 4.58 20.11
C GLN A 62 -5.18 4.59 19.27
N TYR A 63 -5.81 5.77 19.10
CA TYR A 63 -6.98 5.90 18.24
C TYR A 63 -6.71 5.41 16.82
N VAL A 64 -5.54 5.76 16.28
CA VAL A 64 -5.12 5.35 14.94
C VAL A 64 -4.92 3.83 14.86
N VAL A 65 -4.26 3.21 15.84
CA VAL A 65 -4.11 1.75 15.89
C VAL A 65 -5.46 1.04 15.96
N ASP A 66 -6.42 1.57 16.72
CA ASP A 66 -7.69 0.91 17.00
C ASP A 66 -8.76 1.14 15.90
N ASN A 67 -8.69 2.26 15.16
CA ASN A 67 -9.78 2.69 14.29
C ASN A 67 -9.37 2.96 12.84
N VAL A 68 -8.08 3.14 12.54
CA VAL A 68 -7.63 3.41 11.16
C VAL A 68 -7.36 2.11 10.43
N GLN A 69 -8.05 1.95 9.30
CA GLN A 69 -7.83 0.89 8.34
C GLN A 69 -7.29 1.47 7.04
N CYS A 70 -6.36 0.75 6.43
CA CYS A 70 -5.75 1.07 5.15
C CYS A 70 -5.82 -0.19 4.28
N ASN A 71 -6.44 -0.10 3.10
CA ASN A 71 -6.68 -1.25 2.21
C ASN A 71 -7.35 -2.43 2.94
N ASP A 72 -8.42 -2.15 3.69
CA ASP A 72 -9.18 -3.16 4.46
C ASP A 72 -8.37 -3.92 5.54
N GLN A 73 -7.19 -3.40 5.90
CA GLN A 73 -6.33 -3.93 6.95
C GLN A 73 -6.17 -2.90 8.07
N ASN A 74 -6.01 -3.35 9.31
CA ASN A 74 -5.61 -2.45 10.39
C ASN A 74 -4.25 -1.82 10.08
N ILE A 75 -4.02 -0.59 10.56
CA ILE A 75 -2.82 0.17 10.20
C ILE A 75 -1.50 -0.50 10.60
N VAL A 76 -1.48 -1.34 11.63
CA VAL A 76 -0.26 -2.06 12.03
C VAL A 76 0.09 -3.11 10.98
N SER A 77 -0.88 -3.94 10.58
CA SER A 77 -0.70 -4.92 9.50
C SER A 77 -0.33 -4.25 8.18
N PHE A 78 -1.00 -3.15 7.83
CA PHE A 78 -0.69 -2.38 6.63
C PHE A 78 0.75 -1.85 6.62
N VAL A 79 1.23 -1.28 7.74
CA VAL A 79 2.61 -0.81 7.86
C VAL A 79 3.62 -1.96 7.78
N SER A 80 3.29 -3.11 8.36
CA SER A 80 4.12 -4.31 8.29
C SER A 80 4.28 -4.84 6.86
N GLU A 81 3.25 -4.71 6.03
CA GLU A 81 3.24 -5.23 4.66
C GLU A 81 3.80 -4.21 3.65
N TYR A 82 3.44 -2.94 3.78
CA TYR A 82 3.73 -1.90 2.78
C TYR A 82 4.75 -0.85 3.23
N GLY A 83 5.14 -0.83 4.50
CA GLY A 83 6.02 0.18 5.06
C GLY A 83 7.50 -0.10 4.79
N GLU A 84 8.22 0.85 4.17
CA GLU A 84 9.65 0.72 3.86
C GLU A 84 10.54 0.58 5.12
N ASN A 85 10.09 1.08 6.27
CA ASN A 85 10.72 0.94 7.59
C ASN A 85 9.72 0.41 8.62
N ALA A 86 9.04 -0.69 8.27
CA ALA A 86 7.95 -1.30 9.03
C ALA A 86 8.20 -1.36 10.54
N GLU A 87 9.33 -1.95 11.00
CA GLU A 87 9.61 -2.10 12.44
C GLU A 87 9.60 -0.77 13.20
N LYS A 88 10.29 0.25 12.68
CA LYS A 88 10.36 1.58 13.33
C LYS A 88 9.00 2.29 13.30
N MET A 89 8.20 2.07 12.27
CA MET A 89 6.88 2.68 12.15
C MET A 89 5.86 2.01 13.08
N VAL A 90 5.86 0.67 13.13
CA VAL A 90 5.06 -0.11 14.09
C VAL A 90 5.45 0.25 15.52
N ASP A 91 6.74 0.31 15.85
CA ASP A 91 7.21 0.74 17.17
C ASP A 91 6.71 2.15 17.52
N LYS A 92 6.76 3.08 16.55
CA LYS A 92 6.28 4.46 16.75
C LYS A 92 4.78 4.53 17.01
N LEU A 93 3.97 3.79 16.25
CA LEU A 93 2.51 3.71 16.39
C LEU A 93 2.13 3.10 17.74
N THR A 94 2.79 2.02 18.11
CA THR A 94 2.43 1.19 19.25
C THR A 94 3.14 1.58 20.54
N GLN A 95 4.03 2.58 20.48
CA GLN A 95 4.90 2.99 21.59
C GLN A 95 5.73 1.81 22.13
N GLY A 96 6.15 0.92 21.24
CA GLY A 96 6.89 -0.29 21.58
C GLY A 96 6.08 -1.42 22.23
N LYS A 97 4.76 -1.24 22.44
CA LYS A 97 3.90 -2.27 23.04
C LYS A 97 3.67 -3.49 22.15
N TYR A 98 3.86 -3.37 20.83
CA TYR A 98 3.67 -4.46 19.87
C TYR A 98 4.94 -5.21 19.48
N LYS A 99 6.08 -4.99 20.16
CA LYS A 99 7.31 -5.78 19.95
C LYS A 99 7.12 -7.30 20.19
N THR A 100 5.96 -7.73 20.70
CA THR A 100 5.66 -9.12 21.08
C THR A 100 4.44 -9.73 20.37
N GLN A 101 3.79 -9.03 19.43
CA GLN A 101 2.62 -9.57 18.71
C GLN A 101 2.69 -9.26 17.22
N VAL A 102 3.69 -9.81 16.55
CA VAL A 102 3.55 -10.19 15.14
C VAL A 102 3.96 -11.66 15.05
N LYS A 103 3.19 -12.53 15.72
CA LYS A 103 3.18 -13.93 15.33
C LYS A 103 2.42 -13.97 14.01
N VAL A 104 3.11 -14.41 12.98
CA VAL A 104 2.67 -14.64 11.59
C VAL A 104 1.59 -15.73 11.54
N THR A 105 0.50 -15.58 12.31
CA THR A 105 -0.55 -16.60 12.45
C THR A 105 -1.91 -16.09 11.97
N ASP A 106 -2.12 -14.79 11.84
CA ASP A 106 -3.39 -14.22 11.34
C ASP A 106 -3.45 -14.04 9.82
N LEU A 107 -2.38 -14.34 9.07
CA LEU A 107 -2.36 -14.27 7.60
C LEU A 107 -2.73 -15.59 6.91
N ALA A 108 -3.07 -16.65 7.66
CA ALA A 108 -3.34 -17.98 7.10
C ALA A 108 -4.64 -18.58 7.65
N SER A 109 -5.75 -17.86 7.56
CA SER A 109 -7.09 -18.43 7.71
C SER A 109 -8.14 -17.61 6.96
N ASN A 110 -8.11 -17.68 5.63
CA ASN A 110 -9.34 -17.72 4.83
C ASN A 110 -9.13 -18.60 3.60
#